data_AF-A0A1X1QKJ2-F1
#
_entry.id   AF-A0A1X1QKJ2-F1
#
_cell.length_a   1.000
_cell.length_b   1.000
_cell.length_c   1.000
_cell.angle_alpha   90.00
_cell.angle_beta   90.00
_cell.angle_gamma   90.00
#
_symmetry.space_group_name_H-M   'P 1'
#
loop_
_entity.id
_entity.type
_entity.pdbx_description
1 polymer ?
#
loop_
_entity_poly.entity_id
_entity_poly.type
_entity_poly.pdbx_seq_one_letter_code
_entity_poly.pdbx_strand_id
1 'polypeptide(L)' 'MILSENDQIELKIIELNQEHQDLHYIIDHLSEEIQPDQLRIRRLKKRRLLIKDQVAHLKSTLIPDIDA' A
#
# COMPACT_ATOMS: atom_id res chain seq x y z
N MET A 1 26.14 5.62 -9.99
CA MET A 1 25.96 4.58 -8.96
C MET A 1 24.80 3.72 -9.43
N ILE A 2 25.02 2.43 -9.68
CA ILE A 2 23.93 1.53 -10.10
C ILE A 2 23.22 1.10 -8.81
N LEU A 3 21.92 1.41 -8.69
CA LEU A 3 21.08 0.94 -7.59
C LEU A 3 21.04 -0.59 -7.62
N SER A 4 21.35 -1.23 -6.50
CA SER A 4 21.22 -2.68 -6.38
C SER A 4 19.76 -3.11 -6.50
N GLU A 5 19.52 -4.37 -6.80
CA GLU A 5 18.16 -4.92 -6.87
C GLU A 5 17.41 -4.73 -5.54
N ASN A 6 18.10 -4.88 -4.41
CA ASN A 6 17.54 -4.61 -3.09
C ASN A 6 17.15 -3.14 -2.91
N ASP A 7 18.00 -2.20 -3.34
CA ASP A 7 17.69 -0.77 -3.25
C ASP A 7 16.44 -0.42 -4.08
N GLN A 8 16.24 -1.08 -5.22
CA GLN A 8 15.04 -0.89 -6.04
C GLN A 8 13.78 -1.44 -5.35
N ILE A 9 13.87 -2.59 -4.69
CA ILE A 9 12.75 -3.14 -3.92
C ILE A 9 12.42 -2.25 -2.72
N GLU A 10 13.42 -1.71 -2.02
CA GLU A 10 13.23 -0.78 -0.91
C GLU A 10 12.55 0.52 -1.37
N LEU A 11 13.02 1.12 -2.47
CA LEU A 11 12.35 2.27 -3.08
C LEU A 11 10.90 1.94 -3.42
N LYS A 12 10.64 0.74 -3.97
CA LYS A 12 9.28 0.34 -4.31
C LYS A 12 8.37 0.20 -3.09
N ILE A 13 8.91 -0.34 -1.99
CA ILE A 13 8.19 -0.44 -0.71
C ILE A 13 7.84 0.96 -0.19
N ILE A 14 8.76 1.93 -0.29
CA ILE A 14 8.51 3.31 0.14
C ILE A 14 7.36 3.92 -0.68
N GLU A 15 7.41 3.81 -2.00
CA GLU A 15 6.34 4.30 -2.89
C GLU A 15 4.97 3.68 -2.55
N LEU A 16 4.93 2.36 -2.36
CA LEU A 16 3.69 1.65 -2.05
C LEU A 16 3.15 2.03 -0.66
N ASN A 17 4.00 2.25 0.33
CA ASN A 17 3.57 2.72 1.65
C ASN A 17 2.99 4.13 1.59
N GLN A 18 3.60 5.03 0.80
CA GLN A 18 3.06 6.36 0.57
C GLN A 18 1.68 6.29 -0.08
N GLU A 19 1.55 5.51 -1.17
CA GLU A 19 0.25 5.31 -1.83
C GLU A 19 -0.80 4.70 -0.88
N HIS A 20 -0.41 3.74 -0.05
CA HIS A 20 -1.28 3.15 0.96
C HIS A 20 -1.78 4.19 1.98
N GLN A 21 -0.89 5.08 2.44
CA GLN A 21 -1.23 6.14 3.39
C GLN A 21 -2.13 7.20 2.73
N ASP A 22 -1.85 7.59 1.49
CA ASP A 22 -2.71 8.51 0.74
C ASP A 22 -4.12 7.95 0.55
N LEU A 23 -4.22 6.67 0.20
CA LEU A 23 -5.51 5.98 0.11
C LEU A 23 -6.23 5.93 1.46
N HIS A 24 -5.50 5.84 2.58
CA HIS A 24 -6.11 5.91 3.91
C HIS A 24 -6.78 7.28 4.14
N TYR A 25 -6.04 8.37 3.94
CA TYR A 25 -6.59 9.72 4.10
C TYR A 25 -7.76 10.01 3.16
N ILE A 26 -7.69 9.57 1.90
CA ILE A 26 -8.80 9.72 0.95
C ILE A 26 -10.03 8.95 1.41
N ILE A 27 -9.87 7.71 1.90
CA ILE A 27 -10.99 6.90 2.40
C ILE A 27 -11.63 7.56 3.61
N ASP A 28 -10.83 8.07 4.53
CA ASP A 28 -11.32 8.71 5.75
C ASP A 28 -12.12 9.96 5.42
N HIS A 29 -11.57 10.83 4.56
CA HIS A 29 -12.27 12.02 4.10
C HIS A 29 -13.60 11.71 3.38
N LEU A 30 -13.60 10.74 2.44
CA LEU A 30 -14.82 10.32 1.74
C LEU A 30 -15.86 9.70 2.68
N SER A 31 -15.43 9.14 3.81
CA SER A 31 -16.34 8.52 4.78
C SER A 31 -17.04 9.54 5.68
N GLU A 32 -16.54 10.77 5.75
CA GLU A 32 -17.12 11.87 6.52
C GLU A 32 -18.18 12.67 5.74
N GLU A 33 -18.34 12.43 4.44
CA GLU A 33 -19.37 13.07 3.62
C GLU A 33 -20.79 12.73 4.10
N ILE A 34 -21.75 13.66 3.92
CA ILE A 34 -23.16 13.48 4.33
C ILE A 34 -23.82 12.29 3.61
N GLN A 35 -23.40 12.00 2.37
CA GLN A 35 -23.85 10.85 1.58
C GLN A 35 -22.63 10.20 0.91
N PRO A 36 -21.92 9.32 1.63
CA PRO A 36 -20.67 8.77 1.13
C PRO A 36 -20.92 7.77 -0.01
N ASP A 37 -20.15 7.88 -1.10
CA ASP A 37 -20.15 6.86 -2.16
C ASP A 37 -19.50 5.56 -1.65
N GLN A 38 -20.33 4.69 -1.08
CA GLN A 38 -19.90 3.43 -0.48
C GLN A 38 -19.21 2.50 -1.48
N LEU A 39 -19.59 2.53 -2.76
CA LEU A 39 -18.98 1.69 -3.79
C LEU A 39 -17.57 2.18 -4.11
N ARG A 40 -17.37 3.50 -4.21
CA ARG A 40 -16.03 4.11 -4.34
C ARG A 40 -15.16 3.79 -3.13
N ILE A 41 -15.67 3.99 -1.92
CA ILE A 41 -14.94 3.68 -0.67
C ILE A 41 -14.54 2.20 -0.64
N ARG A 42 -15.45 1.28 -1.00
CA ARG A 42 -15.16 -0.16 -1.05
C ARG A 42 -14.06 -0.50 -2.06
N ARG A 43 -14.07 0.13 -3.24
CA ARG A 43 -13.01 -0.04 -4.26
C ARG A 43 -11.66 0.46 -3.77
N LEU A 44 -11.62 1.62 -3.10
CA LEU A 44 -10.40 2.17 -2.52
C LEU A 44 -9.86 1.29 -1.38
N LYS A 45 -10.72 0.79 -0.49
CA LYS A 45 -10.33 -0.17 0.55
C LYS A 45 -9.73 -1.44 -0.04
N LYS A 46 -10.30 -1.97 -1.13
CA LYS A 46 -9.74 -3.13 -1.84
C LYS A 46 -8.37 -2.83 -2.44
N ARG A 47 -8.18 -1.65 -3.06
CA ARG A 47 -6.87 -1.22 -3.57
C ARG A 47 -5.85 -1.10 -2.43
N ARG A 48 -6.23 -0.49 -1.32
CA ARG A 48 -5.38 -0.35 -0.13
C ARG A 48 -4.93 -1.71 0.43
N LEU A 49 -5.84 -2.69 0.47
CA LEU A 49 -5.50 -4.07 0.84
C LEU A 49 -4.48 -4.70 -0.12
N LEU A 50 -4.69 -4.58 -1.44
CA LEU A 50 -3.75 -5.11 -2.44
C LEU A 50 -2.35 -4.50 -2.29
N ILE A 51 -2.24 -3.20 -2.03
CA ILE A 51 -0.95 -2.53 -1.81
C ILE A 51 -0.29 -3.06 -0.54
N LYS A 52 -1.04 -3.25 0.54
CA LYS A 52 -0.52 -3.85 1.78
C LYS A 52 0.05 -5.25 1.51
N ASP A 53 -0.68 -6.07 0.75
CA ASP A 53 -0.25 -7.44 0.41
C ASP A 53 1.01 -7.41 -0.48
N GLN A 54 1.10 -6.49 -1.43
CA GLN A 54 2.29 -6.27 -2.26
C GLN A 54 3.50 -5.85 -1.43
N VAL A 55 3.33 -4.93 -0.48
CA VAL A 55 4.40 -4.52 0.44
C VAL A 55 4.87 -5.70 1.27
N ALA A 56 3.96 -6.53 1.79
CA ALA A 56 4.32 -7.72 2.55
C ALA A 56 5.12 -8.71 1.70
N HIS A 57 4.71 -8.93 0.45
CA HIS A 57 5.43 -9.79 -0.48
C HIS A 57 6.85 -9.26 -0.79
N LEU A 58 6.98 -7.97 -1.10
CA LEU A 58 8.30 -7.36 -1.36
C LEU A 58 9.22 -7.39 -0.14
N LYS A 59 8.68 -7.19 1.06
CA LYS A 59 9.44 -7.32 2.31
C LYS A 59 9.94 -8.75 2.55
N SER A 60 9.12 -9.75 2.25
CA SER A 60 9.51 -11.17 2.31
C SER A 60 10.60 -11.52 1.28
N THR A 61 10.63 -10.83 0.13
CA THR A 61 11.72 -10.99 -0.85
C THR A 61 13.04 -10.38 -0.36
N LEU A 62 12.99 -9.26 0.38
CA LEU A 62 14.18 -8.62 0.98
C LEU A 62 14.71 -9.36 2.22
N ILE A 63 13.82 -9.92 3.03
CA ILE A 63 14.13 -10.67 4.25
C ILE A 63 13.60 -12.09 4.01
N PRO A 64 14.43 -13.03 3.49
CA PRO A 64 13.95 -14.34 3.04
C PRO A 64 13.44 -15.26 4.16
N ASP A 65 13.27 -14.77 5.38
CA ASP A 65 12.72 -15.54 6.49
C ASP A 65 12.23 -14.57 7.56
N ILE A 66 10.93 -14.61 7.87
CA ILE A 66 10.28 -14.32 9.17
C ILE A 66 8.76 -14.29 8.90
N ASP A 67 8.07 -15.24 9.51
CA ASP A 67 6.61 -15.39 9.72
C ASP A 67 5.82 -16.25 8.71
N ALA A 68 5.92 -17.57 8.93
CA ALA A 68 4.85 -18.55 8.70
C ALA A 68 4.14 -18.88 10.02
#